data_AF-A0A2V5X434-F1
#
_entry.id   AF-A0A2V5X434-F1
#
_cell.length_a   1.000
_cell.length_b   1.000
_cell.length_c   1.000
_cell.angle_alpha   90.00
_cell.angle_beta   90.00
_cell.angle_gamma   90.00
#
_symmetry.space_group_name_H-M   'P 1'
#
loop_
_entity.id
_entity.type
_entity.pdbx_description
1 polymer ?
#
loop_
_entity_poly.entity_id
_entity_poly.type
_entity_poly.pdbx_seq_one_letter_code
_entity_poly.pdbx_strand_id
1 'polypeptide(L)'
;MLKDEIGIFHACLAQAFLGLVVVIALVTSKFWRALSDAAVDPKKFGLIKTIAIAATVAIYVQLALGATMRHQHRDLAILDFPKANGGWIPDTSSAALAKINAWRDARGLSDVDAFQIWLQMAHRFLALIIAIIVVAFCLRIWRDAPGVAALKRLSITWVALVVCQIALGAWTIWSDKAADVATAHVAAGAIMLSFGVSICAICWRILQGQRNERRAMTTFESEGAVSV
;
A
#
# COMPACT_ATOMS: atom_id res chain seq x y z
N MET A 1 -4.42 25.99 4.86
CA MET A 1 -2.99 25.67 5.07
C MET A 1 -2.74 25.01 6.42
N LEU A 2 -2.66 25.70 7.57
CA LEU A 2 -2.28 25.03 8.83
C LEU A 2 -3.23 23.87 9.24
N LYS A 3 -4.54 24.02 9.05
CA LYS A 3 -5.53 22.96 9.41
C LYS A 3 -5.41 21.72 8.52
N ASP A 4 -5.14 21.91 7.23
CA ASP A 4 -5.04 20.83 6.23
C ASP A 4 -3.74 20.03 6.45
N GLU A 5 -2.64 20.74 6.73
CA GLU A 5 -1.35 20.13 7.07
C GLU A 5 -1.43 19.28 8.34
N ILE A 6 -2.12 19.77 9.38
CA ILE A 6 -2.35 19.00 10.62
C ILE A 6 -3.17 17.74 10.34
N GLY A 7 -4.20 17.83 9.49
CA GLY A 7 -5.05 16.69 9.13
C GLY A 7 -4.30 15.60 8.37
N ILE A 8 -3.52 15.97 7.35
CA ILE A 8 -2.69 15.05 6.58
C ILE A 8 -1.64 14.40 7.48
N PHE A 9 -0.97 15.20 8.31
CA PHE A 9 0.01 14.70 9.28
C PHE A 9 -0.62 13.70 10.26
N HIS A 10 -1.78 14.03 10.82
CA HIS A 10 -2.51 13.14 11.73
C HIS A 10 -2.87 11.82 11.06
N ALA A 11 -3.38 11.84 9.82
CA ALA A 11 -3.70 10.64 9.07
C ALA A 11 -2.46 9.76 8.87
N CYS A 12 -1.34 10.34 8.43
CA CYS A 12 -0.07 9.63 8.26
C CYS A 12 0.44 9.03 9.58
N LEU A 13 0.41 9.81 10.66
CA LEU A 13 0.83 9.37 12.00
C LEU A 13 -0.03 8.22 12.51
N ALA A 14 -1.36 8.28 12.32
CA ALA A 14 -2.27 7.21 12.70
C ALA A 14 -1.96 5.90 11.95
N GLN A 15 -1.65 5.97 10.64
CA GLN A 15 -1.25 4.79 9.86
C GLN A 15 0.09 4.21 10.31
N ALA A 16 1.06 5.06 10.63
CA ALA A 16 2.35 4.62 11.17
C ALA A 16 2.21 3.96 12.55
N PHE A 17 1.38 4.55 13.42
CA PHE A 17 1.05 3.99 14.73
C PHE A 17 0.35 2.63 14.63
N LEU A 18 -0.62 2.48 13.72
CA LEU A 18 -1.24 1.18 13.43
C LEU A 18 -0.20 0.14 13.00
N GLY A 19 0.71 0.52 12.09
CA GLY A 19 1.82 -0.34 11.66
C GLY A 19 2.71 -0.78 12.83
N LEU A 20 3.03 0.14 13.74
CA LEU A 20 3.80 -0.17 14.95
C LEU A 20 3.07 -1.19 15.85
N VAL A 21 1.77 -1.01 16.09
CA VAL A 21 0.96 -1.94 16.88
C VAL A 21 0.94 -3.33 16.24
N VAL A 22 0.79 -3.40 14.92
CA VAL A 22 0.85 -4.68 14.16
C VAL A 22 2.20 -5.38 14.36
N VAL A 23 3.31 -4.63 14.31
CA VAL A 23 4.65 -5.19 14.55
C VAL A 23 4.79 -5.70 15.99
N ILE A 24 4.34 -4.94 16.98
CA ILE A 24 4.39 -5.35 18.39
C ILE A 24 3.57 -6.63 18.61
N ALA A 25 2.35 -6.69 18.07
CA ALA A 25 1.48 -7.86 18.15
C ALA A 25 2.12 -9.09 17.49
N LEU A 26 2.76 -8.91 16.33
CA LEU A 26 3.49 -9.99 15.65
C LEU A 26 4.67 -10.47 16.48
N VAL A 27 5.58 -9.58 16.89
CA VAL A 27 6.82 -9.94 17.60
C VAL A 27 6.56 -10.63 18.94
N THR A 28 5.46 -10.27 19.61
CA THR A 28 5.05 -10.88 20.90
C THR A 28 4.30 -12.20 20.72
N SER A 29 3.96 -12.60 19.49
CA SER A 29 3.21 -13.83 19.22
C SER A 29 4.09 -15.09 19.26
N LYS A 30 3.49 -16.25 19.60
CA LYS A 30 4.16 -17.56 19.46
C LYS A 30 4.57 -17.85 18.01
N PHE A 31 3.79 -17.34 17.06
CA PHE A 31 4.04 -17.46 15.62
C PHE A 31 5.39 -16.86 15.20
N TRP A 32 5.79 -15.72 15.78
CA TRP A 32 7.07 -15.08 15.48
C TRP A 32 8.29 -15.95 15.75
N ARG A 33 8.22 -16.79 16.80
CA ARG A 33 9.30 -17.71 17.15
C ARG A 33 9.41 -18.82 16.12
N ALA A 34 8.30 -19.42 15.70
CA ALA A 34 8.28 -20.50 14.71
C ALA A 34 8.77 -20.07 13.31
N LEU A 35 8.79 -18.77 13.01
CA LEU A 35 9.25 -18.25 11.72
C LEU A 35 10.77 -18.29 11.52
N SER A 36 11.59 -18.37 12.57
CA SER A 36 13.05 -18.46 12.38
C SER A 36 13.47 -19.76 11.72
N ASP A 37 12.68 -20.82 11.92
CA ASP A 37 13.05 -22.19 11.57
C ASP A 37 12.58 -22.54 10.15
N ALA A 38 12.02 -21.56 9.43
CA ALA A 38 11.55 -21.73 8.06
C ALA A 38 12.74 -21.83 7.09
N ALA A 39 12.94 -23.00 6.50
CA ALA A 39 13.91 -23.24 5.45
C ALA A 39 13.46 -22.60 4.12
N VAL A 40 14.23 -21.62 3.62
CA VAL A 40 13.94 -20.91 2.37
C VAL A 40 15.22 -20.60 1.60
N ASP A 41 15.13 -20.46 0.27
CA ASP A 41 16.24 -19.95 -0.55
C ASP A 41 16.47 -18.45 -0.26
N PRO A 42 17.60 -18.06 0.35
CA PRO A 42 17.80 -16.71 0.84
C PRO A 42 17.90 -15.64 -0.25
N LYS A 43 18.38 -16.01 -1.46
CA LYS A 43 18.47 -15.07 -2.59
C LYS A 43 17.08 -14.76 -3.12
N LYS A 44 16.26 -15.80 -3.34
CA LYS A 44 14.87 -15.64 -3.81
C LYS A 44 14.01 -14.90 -2.77
N PHE A 45 14.19 -15.24 -1.51
CA PHE A 45 13.46 -14.60 -0.41
C PHE A 45 13.88 -13.14 -0.18
N GLY A 46 15.13 -12.80 -0.46
CA GLY A 46 15.60 -11.41 -0.49
C GLY A 46 14.82 -10.56 -1.48
N LEU A 47 14.56 -11.08 -2.69
CA LEU A 47 13.74 -10.40 -3.70
C LEU A 47 12.28 -10.25 -3.24
N ILE A 48 11.67 -11.31 -2.69
CA ILE A 48 10.32 -11.26 -2.12
C ILE A 48 10.21 -10.16 -1.06
N LYS A 49 11.19 -10.05 -0.16
CA LYS A 49 11.24 -8.99 0.85
C LYS A 49 11.28 -7.60 0.20
N THR A 50 12.11 -7.40 -0.82
CA THR A 50 12.21 -6.10 -1.50
C THR A 50 10.90 -5.70 -2.16
N ILE A 51 10.21 -6.64 -2.83
CA ILE A 51 8.89 -6.39 -3.44
C ILE A 51 7.86 -6.03 -2.36
N ALA A 52 7.84 -6.75 -1.23
CA ALA A 52 6.95 -6.45 -0.11
C ALA A 52 7.16 -5.06 0.47
N ILE A 53 8.44 -4.66 0.67
CA ILE A 53 8.79 -3.32 1.16
C ILE A 53 8.33 -2.27 0.15
N ALA A 54 8.61 -2.46 -1.14
CA ALA A 54 8.21 -1.53 -2.19
C ALA A 54 6.68 -1.34 -2.23
N ALA A 55 5.90 -2.43 -2.17
CA ALA A 55 4.44 -2.34 -2.08
C ALA A 55 3.97 -1.65 -0.80
N THR A 56 4.55 -1.97 0.36
CA THR A 56 4.16 -1.37 1.64
C THR A 56 4.41 0.15 1.66
N VAL A 57 5.56 0.58 1.16
CA VAL A 57 5.90 2.00 1.01
C VAL A 57 4.94 2.68 0.02
N ALA A 58 4.68 2.06 -1.13
CA ALA A 58 3.75 2.60 -2.11
C ALA A 58 2.33 2.76 -1.54
N ILE A 59 1.84 1.79 -0.75
CA ILE A 59 0.55 1.87 -0.06
C ILE A 59 0.52 2.98 0.97
N TYR A 60 1.60 3.17 1.74
CA TYR A 60 1.68 4.28 2.69
C TYR A 60 1.61 5.63 1.97
N VAL A 61 2.33 5.78 0.85
CA VAL A 61 2.24 6.98 0.00
C VAL A 61 0.83 7.15 -0.58
N GLN A 62 0.18 6.08 -1.02
CA GLN A 62 -1.20 6.11 -1.51
C GLN A 62 -2.19 6.60 -0.45
N LEU A 63 -2.03 6.17 0.80
CA LEU A 63 -2.82 6.65 1.93
C LEU A 63 -2.58 8.13 2.22
N ALA A 64 -1.32 8.59 2.12
CA ALA A 64 -0.99 10.01 2.27
C ALA A 64 -1.64 10.86 1.16
N LEU A 65 -1.56 10.42 -0.11
CA LEU A 65 -2.29 11.07 -1.22
C LEU A 65 -3.81 11.09 -0.96
N GLY A 66 -4.35 9.98 -0.45
CA GLY A 66 -5.74 9.85 0.00
C GLY A 66 -6.14 10.91 1.02
N ALA A 67 -5.33 11.07 2.08
CA ALA A 67 -5.54 12.08 3.11
C ALA A 67 -5.48 13.50 2.53
N THR A 68 -4.50 13.79 1.67
CA THR A 68 -4.39 15.09 1.00
C THR A 68 -5.64 15.42 0.20
N MET A 69 -6.19 14.48 -0.57
CA MET A 69 -7.44 14.69 -1.32
C MET A 69 -8.64 14.97 -0.42
N ARG A 70 -8.75 14.27 0.72
CA ARG A 70 -9.86 14.45 1.67
C ARG A 70 -9.84 15.85 2.32
N HIS A 71 -8.65 16.39 2.58
CA HIS A 71 -8.46 17.70 3.18
C HIS A 71 -8.59 18.88 2.22
N GLN A 72 -8.76 18.65 0.91
CA GLN A 72 -9.05 19.74 -0.02
C GLN A 72 -10.47 20.33 0.16
N HIS A 73 -11.33 19.77 1.03
CA HIS A 73 -12.65 20.30 1.44
C HIS A 73 -13.51 20.92 0.31
N ARG A 74 -13.54 20.27 -0.86
CA ARG A 74 -14.31 20.66 -2.05
C ARG A 74 -15.07 19.45 -2.60
N ASP A 75 -16.01 19.71 -3.50
CA ASP A 75 -16.74 18.69 -4.27
C ASP A 75 -15.76 17.76 -5.04
N LEU A 76 -16.25 16.70 -5.69
CA LEU A 76 -15.39 15.89 -6.56
C LEU A 76 -14.71 16.75 -7.64
N ALA A 77 -13.38 16.75 -7.65
CA ALA A 77 -12.57 17.39 -8.69
C ALA A 77 -12.77 16.70 -10.05
N ILE A 78 -12.99 15.39 -10.02
CA ILE A 78 -13.19 14.53 -11.19
C ILE A 78 -14.42 13.66 -10.92
N LEU A 79 -15.39 13.70 -11.83
CA LEU A 79 -16.67 12.99 -11.72
C LEU A 79 -16.70 11.69 -12.53
N ASP A 80 -15.71 11.45 -13.37
CA ASP A 80 -15.57 10.23 -14.16
C ASP A 80 -14.53 9.27 -13.58
N PHE A 81 -14.66 7.99 -13.97
CA PHE A 81 -13.75 6.90 -13.64
C PHE A 81 -13.69 5.94 -14.83
N PRO A 82 -12.51 5.41 -15.21
CA PRO A 82 -11.18 5.62 -14.62
C PRO A 82 -10.45 6.88 -15.13
N LYS A 83 -10.97 7.49 -16.19
CA LYS A 83 -10.42 8.70 -16.84
C LYS A 83 -10.77 9.97 -16.07
N ALA A 84 -10.13 11.08 -16.43
CA ALA A 84 -10.39 12.41 -15.94
C ALA A 84 -10.86 13.30 -17.08
N ASN A 85 -12.09 13.80 -16.99
CA ASN A 85 -12.72 14.63 -18.03
C ASN A 85 -12.60 13.99 -19.43
N GLY A 86 -12.73 12.65 -19.50
CA GLY A 86 -12.65 11.87 -20.74
C GLY A 86 -11.25 11.45 -21.18
N GLY A 87 -10.17 11.90 -20.53
CA GLY A 87 -8.77 11.58 -20.88
C GLY A 87 -7.99 10.84 -19.78
N TRP A 88 -6.98 10.05 -20.17
CA TRP A 88 -6.01 9.46 -19.22
C TRP A 88 -4.92 10.46 -18.81
N ILE A 89 -4.60 11.40 -19.69
CA ILE A 89 -3.73 12.54 -19.46
C ILE A 89 -4.64 13.75 -19.68
N PRO A 90 -5.29 14.28 -18.63
CA PRO A 90 -6.24 15.38 -18.79
C PRO A 90 -5.52 16.66 -19.23
N ASP A 91 -6.14 17.39 -20.15
CA ASP A 91 -5.68 18.73 -20.52
C ASP A 91 -6.06 19.71 -19.39
N THR A 92 -5.04 20.24 -18.72
CA THR A 92 -5.19 21.24 -17.65
C THR A 92 -4.64 22.60 -18.08
N SER A 93 -4.60 22.89 -19.39
CA SER A 93 -4.36 24.24 -19.90
C SER A 93 -5.42 25.22 -19.37
N SER A 94 -5.08 26.52 -19.34
CA SER A 94 -6.01 27.56 -18.85
C SER A 94 -7.34 27.57 -19.63
N ALA A 95 -7.29 27.35 -20.94
CA ALA A 95 -8.49 27.26 -21.78
C ALA A 95 -9.35 26.03 -21.46
N ALA A 96 -8.73 24.87 -21.25
CA ALA A 96 -9.44 23.65 -20.88
C ALA A 96 -10.06 23.75 -19.47
N LEU A 97 -9.31 24.28 -18.49
CA LEU A 97 -9.81 24.53 -17.14
C LEU A 97 -10.97 25.51 -17.13
N ALA A 98 -10.89 26.61 -17.89
CA ALA A 98 -12.00 27.56 -18.00
C ALA A 98 -13.27 26.90 -18.54
N LYS A 99 -13.14 26.00 -19.53
CA LYS A 99 -14.27 25.23 -20.07
C LYS A 99 -14.83 24.25 -19.04
N ILE A 100 -13.97 23.57 -18.29
CA ILE A 100 -14.37 22.63 -17.22
C ILE A 100 -15.13 23.39 -16.13
N ASN A 101 -14.59 24.51 -15.66
CA ASN A 101 -15.19 25.32 -14.59
C ASN A 101 -16.52 25.95 -15.04
N ALA A 102 -16.62 26.46 -16.27
CA ALA A 102 -17.90 26.92 -16.81
C ALA A 102 -18.98 25.80 -16.83
N TRP A 103 -18.61 24.56 -17.11
CA TRP A 103 -19.52 23.42 -17.06
C TRP A 103 -19.93 23.04 -15.62
N ARG A 104 -19.00 23.21 -14.65
CA ARG A 104 -19.20 22.96 -13.22
C ARG A 104 -20.09 24.02 -12.58
N ASP A 105 -19.85 25.29 -12.87
CA ASP A 105 -20.67 26.43 -12.42
C ASP A 105 -22.12 26.28 -12.85
N ALA A 106 -22.36 25.86 -14.10
CA ALA A 106 -23.70 25.59 -14.62
C ALA A 106 -24.45 24.47 -13.87
N ARG A 107 -23.76 23.69 -13.03
CA ARG A 107 -24.29 22.61 -12.19
C ARG A 107 -24.18 22.90 -10.70
N GLY A 108 -23.76 24.10 -10.32
CA GLY A 108 -23.57 24.50 -8.92
C GLY A 108 -22.40 23.79 -8.23
N LEU A 109 -21.44 23.26 -8.99
CA LEU A 109 -20.23 22.63 -8.47
C LEU A 109 -19.11 23.66 -8.32
N SER A 110 -18.32 23.53 -7.26
CA SER A 110 -17.16 24.42 -7.05
C SER A 110 -16.08 24.26 -8.12
N ASP A 111 -15.39 25.35 -8.46
CA ASP A 111 -14.24 25.34 -9.38
C ASP A 111 -13.17 24.31 -9.01
N VAL A 112 -12.52 23.77 -10.04
CA VAL A 112 -11.37 22.87 -9.92
C VAL A 112 -10.13 23.49 -10.54
N ASP A 113 -8.97 23.20 -9.95
CA ASP A 113 -7.66 23.59 -10.49
C ASP A 113 -6.88 22.38 -11.07
N ALA A 114 -5.76 22.66 -11.74
CA ALA A 114 -4.90 21.63 -12.30
C ALA A 114 -4.37 20.67 -11.22
N PHE A 115 -4.01 21.20 -10.05
CA PHE A 115 -3.41 20.42 -8.97
C PHE A 115 -4.37 19.35 -8.45
N GLN A 116 -5.64 19.70 -8.24
CA GLN A 116 -6.68 18.79 -7.76
C GLN A 116 -6.96 17.66 -8.76
N ILE A 117 -6.98 17.96 -10.06
CA ILE A 117 -7.13 16.95 -11.13
C ILE A 117 -5.91 16.01 -11.11
N TRP A 118 -4.70 16.56 -11.11
CA TRP A 118 -3.48 15.76 -11.15
C TRP A 118 -3.24 14.96 -9.87
N LEU A 119 -3.67 15.45 -8.71
CA LEU A 119 -3.61 14.73 -7.44
C LEU A 119 -4.47 13.45 -7.49
N GLN A 120 -5.69 13.57 -8.00
CA GLN A 120 -6.59 12.42 -8.21
C GLN A 120 -6.02 11.43 -9.23
N MET A 121 -5.46 11.94 -10.34
CA MET A 121 -4.80 11.09 -11.34
C MET A 121 -3.57 10.37 -10.78
N ALA A 122 -2.73 11.06 -10.00
CA ALA A 122 -1.58 10.47 -9.33
C ALA A 122 -2.01 9.34 -8.38
N HIS A 123 -3.07 9.54 -7.61
CA HIS A 123 -3.64 8.49 -6.75
C HIS A 123 -4.13 7.29 -7.58
N ARG A 124 -4.80 7.50 -8.72
CA ARG A 124 -5.27 6.39 -9.60
C ARG A 124 -4.11 5.62 -10.23
N PHE A 125 -3.08 6.32 -10.73
CA PHE A 125 -1.91 5.69 -11.32
C PHE A 125 -1.09 4.91 -10.28
N LEU A 126 -0.89 5.47 -9.09
CA LEU A 126 -0.19 4.76 -8.02
C LEU A 126 -0.99 3.54 -7.53
N ALA A 127 -2.33 3.60 -7.49
CA ALA A 127 -3.16 2.42 -7.21
C ALA A 127 -2.93 1.28 -8.22
N LEU A 128 -2.80 1.61 -9.51
CA LEU A 128 -2.50 0.62 -10.55
C LEU A 128 -1.11 0.01 -10.36
N ILE A 129 -0.10 0.83 -10.05
CA ILE A 129 1.26 0.35 -9.74
C ILE A 129 1.24 -0.59 -8.53
N ILE A 130 0.53 -0.22 -7.46
CA ILE A 130 0.37 -1.06 -6.27
C ILE A 130 -0.26 -2.40 -6.63
N ALA A 131 -1.32 -2.40 -7.44
CA ALA A 131 -1.97 -3.63 -7.87
C ALA A 131 -1.00 -4.57 -8.60
N ILE A 132 -0.18 -4.04 -9.50
CA ILE A 132 0.85 -4.80 -10.21
C ILE A 132 1.88 -5.38 -9.24
N ILE A 133 2.40 -4.56 -8.31
CA ILE A 133 3.42 -5.02 -7.35
C ILE A 133 2.84 -6.10 -6.43
N VAL A 134 1.60 -5.96 -5.94
CA VAL A 134 0.94 -6.94 -5.06
C VAL A 134 0.67 -8.26 -5.80
N VAL A 135 0.24 -8.21 -7.06
CA VAL A 135 0.09 -9.41 -7.89
C VAL A 135 1.44 -10.07 -8.13
N ALA A 136 2.48 -9.30 -8.47
CA ALA A 136 3.84 -9.82 -8.65
C ALA A 136 4.39 -10.46 -7.37
N PHE A 137 4.13 -9.85 -6.20
CA PHE A 137 4.44 -10.41 -4.90
C PHE A 137 3.75 -11.76 -4.68
N CYS A 138 2.45 -11.83 -4.95
CA CYS A 138 1.67 -13.07 -4.82
C CYS A 138 2.24 -14.19 -5.70
N LEU A 139 2.49 -13.91 -6.98
CA LEU A 139 3.08 -14.88 -7.91
C LEU A 139 4.46 -15.36 -7.44
N ARG A 140 5.30 -14.45 -6.92
CA ARG A 140 6.63 -14.79 -6.41
C ARG A 140 6.57 -15.64 -5.15
N ILE A 141 5.67 -15.36 -4.22
CA ILE A 141 5.47 -16.20 -3.03
C ILE A 141 5.07 -17.63 -3.42
N TRP A 142 4.16 -17.77 -4.37
CA TRP A 142 3.67 -19.08 -4.80
C TRP A 142 4.75 -19.91 -5.49
N ARG A 143 5.61 -19.26 -6.27
CA ARG A 143 6.69 -19.91 -7.02
C ARG A 143 7.94 -20.18 -6.17
N ASP A 144 8.37 -19.20 -5.39
CA ASP A 144 9.70 -19.18 -4.77
C ASP A 144 9.67 -19.48 -3.25
N ALA A 145 8.49 -19.50 -2.62
CA ALA A 145 8.30 -19.76 -1.19
C ALA A 145 7.18 -20.78 -0.88
N PRO A 146 7.14 -21.97 -1.52
CA PRO A 146 6.01 -22.88 -1.40
C PRO A 146 5.77 -23.40 0.03
N GLY A 147 6.80 -23.48 0.86
CA GLY A 147 6.74 -23.98 2.24
C GLY A 147 6.19 -22.98 3.27
N VAL A 148 6.01 -21.70 2.92
CA VAL A 148 5.58 -20.66 3.88
C VAL A 148 4.08 -20.38 3.73
N ALA A 149 3.23 -21.26 4.30
CA ALA A 149 1.78 -21.19 4.17
C ALA A 149 1.17 -19.85 4.63
N ALA A 150 1.72 -19.24 5.68
CA ALA A 150 1.27 -17.94 6.17
C ALA A 150 1.39 -16.83 5.11
N LEU A 151 2.55 -16.74 4.42
CA LEU A 151 2.76 -15.73 3.37
C LEU A 151 1.84 -15.95 2.17
N LYS A 152 1.55 -17.20 1.79
CA LYS A 152 0.59 -17.51 0.72
C LYS A 152 -0.82 -17.02 1.05
N ARG A 153 -1.31 -17.28 2.27
CA ARG A 153 -2.64 -16.82 2.70
C ARG A 153 -2.69 -15.30 2.71
N LEU A 154 -1.68 -14.66 3.32
CA LEU A 154 -1.58 -13.20 3.35
C LEU A 154 -1.53 -12.60 1.93
N SER A 155 -0.81 -13.21 0.99
CA SER A 155 -0.69 -12.68 -0.38
C SER A 155 -2.00 -12.75 -1.15
N ILE A 156 -2.79 -13.83 -1.02
CA ILE A 156 -4.12 -13.94 -1.64
C ILE A 156 -5.06 -12.89 -1.05
N THR A 157 -5.11 -12.79 0.29
CA THR A 157 -5.95 -11.79 0.95
C THR A 157 -5.54 -10.37 0.54
N TRP A 158 -4.23 -10.12 0.36
CA TRP A 158 -3.75 -8.81 -0.09
C TRP A 158 -4.21 -8.46 -1.51
N VAL A 159 -4.20 -9.43 -2.44
CA VAL A 159 -4.79 -9.27 -3.78
C VAL A 159 -6.30 -9.00 -3.70
N ALA A 160 -7.03 -9.74 -2.86
CA ALA A 160 -8.46 -9.51 -2.67
C ALA A 160 -8.76 -8.11 -2.11
N LEU A 161 -7.95 -7.62 -1.16
CA LEU A 161 -8.05 -6.27 -0.63
C LEU A 161 -7.77 -5.21 -1.71
N VAL A 162 -6.82 -5.42 -2.62
CA VAL A 162 -6.59 -4.51 -3.75
C VAL A 162 -7.83 -4.40 -4.64
N VAL A 163 -8.46 -5.53 -4.98
CA VAL A 163 -9.70 -5.54 -5.77
C VAL A 163 -10.81 -4.78 -5.04
N CYS A 164 -10.95 -5.03 -3.74
CA CYS A 164 -11.90 -4.31 -2.89
C CYS A 164 -11.60 -2.80 -2.86
N GLN A 165 -10.33 -2.39 -2.76
CA GLN A 165 -9.94 -0.99 -2.79
C GLN A 165 -10.31 -0.31 -4.10
N ILE A 166 -10.05 -0.95 -5.24
CA ILE A 166 -10.41 -0.39 -6.56
C ILE A 166 -11.93 -0.23 -6.66
N ALA A 167 -12.71 -1.23 -6.22
CA ALA A 167 -14.17 -1.16 -6.21
C ALA A 167 -14.71 -0.05 -5.29
N LEU A 168 -14.22 0.02 -4.05
CA LEU A 168 -14.60 1.07 -3.09
C LEU A 168 -14.19 2.48 -3.56
N GLY A 169 -13.04 2.59 -4.23
CA GLY A 169 -12.58 3.86 -4.81
C GLY A 169 -13.47 4.33 -5.95
N ALA A 170 -13.86 3.43 -6.86
CA ALA A 170 -14.83 3.73 -7.92
C ALA A 170 -16.21 4.08 -7.34
N TRP A 171 -16.67 3.31 -6.33
CA TRP A 171 -17.94 3.59 -5.65
C TRP A 171 -17.92 4.97 -5.01
N THR A 172 -16.84 5.38 -4.34
CA THR A 172 -16.71 6.71 -3.75
C THR A 172 -16.97 7.84 -4.77
N ILE A 173 -16.62 7.64 -6.05
CA ILE A 173 -16.91 8.61 -7.11
C ILE A 173 -18.39 8.54 -7.51
N TRP A 174 -18.92 7.33 -7.72
CA TRP A 174 -20.30 7.13 -8.17
C TRP A 174 -21.36 7.51 -7.11
N SER A 175 -21.01 7.46 -5.84
CA SER A 175 -21.87 7.89 -4.73
C SER A 175 -21.66 9.35 -4.30
N ASP A 176 -20.98 10.14 -5.13
CA ASP A 176 -20.65 11.55 -4.84
C ASP A 176 -20.00 11.74 -3.45
N LYS A 177 -18.97 10.92 -3.18
CA LYS A 177 -18.22 10.87 -1.91
C LYS A 177 -19.07 10.56 -0.66
N ALA A 178 -20.05 9.65 -0.78
CA ALA A 178 -20.78 9.16 0.39
C ALA A 178 -19.83 8.79 1.54
N ALA A 179 -20.06 9.38 2.71
CA ALA A 179 -19.07 9.40 3.80
C ALA A 179 -18.76 8.00 4.35
N ASP A 180 -19.76 7.12 4.35
CA ASP A 180 -19.65 5.71 4.72
C ASP A 180 -18.73 4.94 3.74
N VAL A 181 -18.95 5.07 2.43
CA VAL A 181 -18.14 4.43 1.38
C VAL A 181 -16.70 4.95 1.42
N ALA A 182 -16.51 6.26 1.52
CA ALA A 182 -15.20 6.87 1.62
C ALA A 182 -14.46 6.41 2.89
N THR A 183 -15.17 6.27 4.01
CA THR A 183 -14.59 5.77 5.28
C THR A 183 -14.21 4.29 5.15
N ALA A 184 -15.07 3.47 4.55
CA ALA A 184 -14.77 2.07 4.28
C ALA A 184 -13.54 1.92 3.39
N HIS A 185 -13.41 2.76 2.36
CA HIS A 185 -12.23 2.78 1.47
C HIS A 185 -10.93 3.11 2.23
N VAL A 186 -10.96 4.09 3.14
CA VAL A 186 -9.79 4.42 3.98
C VAL A 186 -9.46 3.29 4.95
N ALA A 187 -10.48 2.71 5.59
CA ALA A 187 -10.30 1.61 6.54
C ALA A 187 -9.72 0.37 5.87
N ALA A 188 -10.23 -0.02 4.70
CA ALA A 188 -9.69 -1.14 3.93
C ALA A 188 -8.27 -0.85 3.43
N GLY A 189 -7.93 0.41 3.11
CA GLY A 189 -6.55 0.84 2.85
C GLY A 189 -5.61 0.65 4.04
N ALA A 190 -6.06 0.99 5.26
CA ALA A 190 -5.30 0.80 6.49
C ALA A 190 -5.08 -0.70 6.83
N ILE A 191 -6.08 -1.55 6.57
CA ILE A 191 -5.94 -3.01 6.66
C ILE A 191 -4.90 -3.49 5.64
N MET A 192 -4.97 -3.00 4.39
CA MET A 192 -4.02 -3.36 3.33
C MET A 192 -2.58 -2.98 3.69
N LEU A 193 -2.36 -1.83 4.35
CA LEU A 193 -1.06 -1.44 4.91
C LEU A 193 -0.61 -2.40 6.01
N SER A 194 -1.51 -2.77 6.93
CA SER A 194 -1.22 -3.70 8.03
C SER A 194 -0.76 -5.07 7.51
N PHE A 195 -1.34 -5.55 6.40
CA PHE A 195 -0.87 -6.76 5.71
C PHE A 195 0.54 -6.57 5.15
N GLY A 196 0.82 -5.46 4.47
CA GLY A 196 2.16 -5.15 3.96
C GLY A 196 3.22 -5.11 5.06
N VAL A 197 2.94 -4.43 6.18
CA VAL A 197 3.81 -4.39 7.36
C VAL A 197 4.04 -5.79 7.94
N SER A 198 2.98 -6.58 8.09
CA SER A 198 3.06 -7.95 8.58
C SER A 198 3.95 -8.82 7.69
N ILE A 199 3.74 -8.75 6.38
CA ILE A 199 4.54 -9.47 5.39
C ILE A 199 6.02 -9.06 5.47
N CYS A 200 6.31 -7.75 5.56
CA CYS A 200 7.67 -7.26 5.68
C CYS A 200 8.37 -7.80 6.94
N ALA A 201 7.68 -7.77 8.08
CA ALA A 201 8.19 -8.27 9.35
C ALA A 201 8.46 -9.78 9.30
N ILE A 202 7.52 -10.56 8.73
CA ILE A 202 7.66 -12.01 8.54
C ILE A 202 8.87 -12.31 7.63
N CYS A 203 8.99 -11.63 6.50
CA CYS A 203 10.11 -11.81 5.57
C CYS A 203 11.45 -11.50 6.23
N TRP A 204 11.51 -10.46 7.06
CA TRP A 204 12.70 -10.09 7.82
C TRP A 204 13.05 -11.14 8.88
N ARG A 205 12.06 -11.69 9.59
CA ARG A 205 12.28 -12.73 10.61
C ARG A 205 12.83 -14.02 10.01
N ILE A 206 12.27 -14.48 8.91
CA ILE A 206 12.71 -15.70 8.20
C ILE A 206 14.17 -15.53 7.73
N LEU A 207 14.49 -14.40 7.09
CA LEU A 207 15.86 -14.12 6.62
C LEU A 207 16.88 -14.01 7.75
N GLN A 208 16.48 -13.53 8.92
CA GLN A 208 17.34 -13.52 10.10
C GLN A 208 17.65 -14.94 10.61
N GLY A 209 16.64 -15.83 10.66
CA GLY A 209 16.85 -17.24 11.03
C GLY A 209 17.89 -17.90 10.12
N GLN A 210 17.72 -17.75 8.81
CA GLN A 210 18.64 -18.26 7.79
C GLN A 210 20.05 -17.66 7.81
N ARG A 211 20.22 -16.47 8.39
CA ARG A 211 21.54 -15.85 8.60
C ARG A 211 22.21 -16.41 9.86
N ASN A 212 21.43 -16.62 10.92
CA ASN A 212 21.94 -17.14 12.18
C ASN A 212 22.39 -18.60 12.04
N GLU A 213 21.60 -19.44 11.34
CA GLU A 213 21.96 -20.83 11.04
C GLU A 213 23.27 -20.94 10.26
N ARG A 214 23.42 -20.14 9.19
CA ARG A 214 24.66 -20.11 8.41
C ARG A 214 25.87 -19.68 9.23
N ARG A 215 25.71 -18.65 10.08
CA ARG A 215 26.79 -18.19 10.95
C ARG A 215 27.23 -19.28 11.92
N ALA A 216 26.28 -20.00 12.52
CA ALA A 216 26.58 -21.11 13.41
C ALA A 216 27.39 -22.21 12.68
N MET A 217 26.96 -22.61 11.48
CA MET A 217 27.64 -23.64 10.67
C MET A 217 29.09 -23.23 10.32
N THR A 218 29.32 -21.99 9.91
CA THR A 218 30.68 -21.49 9.63
C THR A 218 31.58 -21.45 10.86
N THR A 219 31.02 -21.18 12.05
CA THR A 219 31.79 -21.21 13.31
C THR A 219 32.22 -22.63 13.65
N PHE A 220 31.29 -23.61 13.56
CA PHE A 220 31.62 -25.02 13.79
C PHE A 220 32.69 -25.56 12.83
N GLU A 221 32.61 -25.22 11.54
CA GLU A 221 33.65 -25.60 10.56
C GLU A 221 35.02 -25.00 10.91
N SER A 222 35.05 -23.74 11.36
CA SER A 222 36.30 -23.08 11.75
C SER A 222 36.92 -23.66 13.03
N GLU A 223 36.11 -24.02 14.02
CA GLU A 223 36.59 -24.62 15.27
C GLU A 223 37.05 -26.06 15.05
N GLY A 224 36.32 -26.85 14.25
CA GLY A 224 36.71 -28.20 13.87
C GLY A 224 38.03 -28.25 13.08
N ALA A 225 38.25 -27.28 12.18
CA ALA A 225 39.48 -27.19 11.39
C ALA A 225 40.73 -26.79 12.19
N VAL A 226 40.56 -26.16 13.37
CA VAL A 226 41.68 -25.78 14.26
C VAL A 226 42.06 -26.91 15.23
N SER A 227 41.17 -27.89 15.40
CA SER A 227 41.36 -29.04 16.31
C SER A 227 42.00 -30.28 15.67
N VAL A 228 42.43 -30.19 14.41
CA VAL A 228 43.12 -31.25 13.63
C VAL A 228 44.52 -30.78 13.26
#